data_AF-A0A661KT97-F1
#
_entry.id   AF-A0A661KT97-F1
#
_cell.length_a   1.000
_cell.length_b   1.000
_cell.length_c   1.000
_cell.angle_alpha   90.00
_cell.angle_beta   90.00
_cell.angle_gamma   90.00
#
_symmetry.space_group_name_H-M   'P 1'
#
loop_
_entity.id
_entity.type
_entity.pdbx_description
1 polymer ?
#
loop_
_entity_poly.entity_id
_entity_poly.type
_entity_poly.pdbx_seq_one_letter_code
_entity_poly.pdbx_strand_id
1 'polypeptide(L)'
;MRAGIIGLPQSGKKTIFRLINRLRGEKELDLALHKEPVVVSITIRDERLELLSRMFRSKRIVFLKMEYLLPVEIYSPVKGERPIWSQVRICDELIHVIRNFELAGEPPSSEEDFWRLEEEMILSDLLVVEKRLEKMKSDRKKGKKERDLEMEFELLHRCKGILEEGRPLREYPELISEPMLKGFTFLTAKPMLLVINNEEDDIELPAWKRRPASLRMLPIRGRLEMELSGMEESE
;
A
#
# COMPACT_ATOMS: atom_id res chain seq x y z
N MET A 1 10.64 -4.18 7.26
CA MET A 1 9.81 -3.89 6.08
C MET A 1 8.38 -3.75 6.54
N ARG A 2 7.69 -2.70 6.09
CA ARG A 2 6.31 -2.38 6.48
C ARG A 2 5.42 -2.24 5.25
N ALA A 3 4.33 -3.00 5.21
CA ALA A 3 3.32 -2.93 4.16
C ALA A 3 2.08 -2.19 4.66
N GLY A 4 1.61 -1.19 3.92
CA GLY A 4 0.39 -0.46 4.25
C GLY A 4 -0.81 -1.07 3.53
N ILE A 5 -1.86 -1.45 4.27
CA ILE A 5 -3.10 -1.98 3.69
C ILE A 5 -4.06 -0.83 3.41
N ILE A 6 -4.29 -0.53 2.13
CA ILE A 6 -5.20 0.51 1.66
C ILE A 6 -6.37 -0.09 0.89
N GLY A 7 -7.41 0.71 0.67
CA GLY A 7 -8.60 0.32 -0.07
C GLY A 7 -9.77 1.23 0.27
N LEU A 8 -10.78 1.26 -0.59
CA LEU A 8 -11.99 2.04 -0.34
C LEU A 8 -12.74 1.53 0.91
N PRO A 9 -13.65 2.33 1.49
CA PRO A 9 -14.60 1.82 2.48
C PRO A 9 -15.27 0.53 1.98
N GLN A 10 -15.52 -0.41 2.89
CA GLN A 10 -16.20 -1.69 2.61
C GLN A 10 -15.50 -2.64 1.61
N SER A 11 -14.25 -2.37 1.22
CA SER A 11 -13.42 -3.28 0.41
C SER A 11 -13.05 -4.62 1.08
N GLY A 12 -13.21 -4.72 2.39
CA GLY A 12 -12.75 -5.86 3.18
C GLY A 12 -11.33 -5.71 3.75
N LYS A 13 -10.70 -4.54 3.63
CA LYS A 13 -9.36 -4.25 4.19
C LYS A 13 -9.21 -4.59 5.68
N LYS A 14 -10.26 -4.32 6.49
CA LYS A 14 -10.27 -4.67 7.92
C LYS A 14 -10.35 -6.18 8.14
N THR A 15 -11.12 -6.90 7.32
CA THR A 15 -11.24 -8.37 7.39
C THR A 15 -9.89 -9.02 7.12
N ILE A 16 -9.20 -8.59 6.05
CA ILE A 16 -7.86 -9.10 5.71
C ILE A 16 -6.86 -8.78 6.83
N PHE A 17 -6.92 -7.57 7.42
CA PHE A 17 -6.06 -7.23 8.54
C PHE A 17 -6.32 -8.09 9.79
N ARG A 18 -7.58 -8.44 10.08
CA ARG A 18 -7.92 -9.37 11.17
C ARG A 18 -7.41 -10.78 10.90
N LEU A 19 -7.54 -11.27 9.66
CA LEU A 19 -6.99 -12.56 9.24
C LEU A 19 -5.48 -12.62 9.50
N ILE A 20 -4.76 -11.59 9.05
CA ILE A 20 -3.33 -11.39 9.31
C ILE A 20 -3.04 -11.44 10.83
N ASN A 21 -3.77 -10.67 11.64
CA ASN A 21 -3.56 -10.68 13.09
C ASN A 21 -3.84 -12.04 13.73
N ARG A 22 -4.87 -12.76 13.26
CA ARG A 22 -5.26 -14.07 13.79
C ARG A 22 -4.21 -15.15 13.50
N LEU A 23 -3.52 -15.08 12.36
CA LEU A 23 -2.39 -15.96 12.05
C LEU A 23 -1.21 -15.82 13.05
N ARG A 24 -1.17 -14.76 13.87
CA ARG A 24 -0.22 -14.66 15.00
C ARG A 24 -0.63 -15.48 16.23
N GLY A 25 -1.86 -15.98 16.28
CA GLY A 25 -2.45 -16.58 17.47
C GLY A 25 -2.86 -15.56 18.55
N GLU A 26 -3.01 -14.28 18.18
CA GLU A 26 -3.47 -13.24 19.09
C GLU A 26 -5.00 -13.06 19.05
N LYS A 27 -5.58 -12.55 20.15
CA LYS A 27 -7.01 -12.24 20.22
C LYS A 27 -7.41 -11.25 19.13
N GLU A 28 -8.67 -11.33 18.73
CA GLU A 28 -9.23 -10.45 17.70
C GLU A 28 -9.12 -8.97 18.11
N LEU A 29 -8.67 -8.13 17.18
CA LEU A 29 -8.55 -6.69 17.38
C LEU A 29 -9.89 -6.02 17.06
N ASP A 30 -10.38 -5.17 17.96
CA ASP A 30 -11.53 -4.30 17.69
C ASP A 30 -11.14 -3.09 16.83
N LEU A 31 -11.03 -3.31 15.52
CA LEU A 31 -10.65 -2.28 14.54
C LEU A 31 -11.74 -1.21 14.30
N ALA A 32 -12.89 -1.26 14.97
CA ALA A 32 -13.96 -0.27 14.78
C ALA A 32 -13.73 1.01 15.59
N LEU A 33 -13.12 0.90 16.78
CA LEU A 33 -12.98 1.99 17.76
C LEU A 33 -11.62 2.71 17.74
N HIS A 34 -10.68 2.29 16.90
CA HIS A 34 -9.33 2.85 16.90
C HIS A 34 -9.27 4.22 16.20
N LYS A 35 -8.66 5.20 16.88
CA LYS A 35 -8.42 6.56 16.35
C LYS A 35 -7.01 6.74 15.75
N GLU A 36 -6.15 5.73 15.87
CA GLU A 36 -4.76 5.73 15.41
C GLU A 36 -4.50 4.51 14.50
N PRO A 37 -3.58 4.63 13.52
CA PRO A 37 -3.17 3.49 12.69
C PRO A 37 -2.69 2.30 13.52
N VAL A 38 -3.16 1.12 13.16
CA VAL A 38 -2.81 -0.14 13.86
C VAL A 38 -1.68 -0.83 13.11
N VAL A 39 -0.66 -1.28 13.84
CA VAL A 39 0.48 -2.03 13.28
C VAL A 39 0.54 -3.42 13.89
N VAL A 40 0.67 -4.43 13.02
CA VAL A 40 0.74 -5.85 13.37
C VAL A 40 2.02 -6.43 12.78
N SER A 41 2.80 -7.18 13.57
CA SER A 41 4.03 -7.82 13.09
C SER A 41 3.85 -9.33 12.98
N ILE A 42 4.11 -9.89 11.80
CA ILE A 42 4.04 -11.33 11.52
C ILE A 42 5.43 -11.87 11.23
N THR A 43 5.69 -13.07 11.74
CA THR A 43 6.87 -13.85 11.40
C THR A 43 6.58 -14.74 10.20
N ILE A 44 7.34 -14.58 9.12
CA ILE A 44 7.19 -15.37 7.91
C ILE A 44 7.98 -16.67 8.09
N ARG A 45 7.26 -17.79 8.17
CA ARG A 45 7.88 -19.12 8.21
C ARG A 45 8.40 -19.46 6.81
N ASP A 46 9.66 -19.88 6.75
CA ASP A 46 10.32 -20.32 5.52
C ASP A 46 10.89 -21.71 5.75
N GLU A 47 10.31 -22.71 5.08
CA GLU A 47 10.70 -24.12 5.19
C GLU A 47 12.18 -24.34 4.88
N ARG A 48 12.79 -23.50 4.03
CA ARG A 48 14.20 -23.61 3.67
C ARG A 48 15.10 -23.29 4.87
N LEU A 49 14.71 -22.31 5.70
CA LEU A 49 15.42 -21.99 6.93
C LEU A 49 15.26 -23.11 7.97
N GLU A 50 14.10 -23.75 8.02
CA GLU A 50 13.88 -24.90 8.88
C GLU A 50 14.74 -26.09 8.48
N LEU A 51 14.81 -26.39 7.18
CA LEU A 51 15.67 -27.43 6.64
C LEU A 51 17.14 -27.18 6.98
N LEU A 52 17.63 -25.96 6.72
CA LEU A 52 19.01 -25.57 7.06
C LEU A 52 19.27 -25.69 8.57
N SER A 53 18.34 -25.25 9.41
CA SER A 53 18.47 -25.36 10.85
C SER A 53 18.57 -26.82 11.31
N ARG A 54 17.80 -27.73 10.70
CA ARG A 54 17.89 -29.18 10.98
C ARG A 54 19.23 -29.76 10.53
N MET A 55 19.71 -29.39 9.34
CA MET A 55 20.99 -29.87 8.80
C MET A 55 22.18 -29.44 9.66
N PHE A 56 22.21 -28.18 10.08
CA PHE A 56 23.31 -27.60 10.85
C PHE A 56 23.09 -27.67 12.37
N ARG A 57 22.01 -28.31 12.83
CA ARG A 57 21.62 -28.45 14.25
C ARG A 57 21.69 -27.12 15.00
N SER A 58 21.20 -26.04 14.37
CA SER A 58 21.25 -24.70 14.94
C SER A 58 20.35 -24.61 16.18
N LYS A 59 20.83 -23.95 17.24
CA LYS A 59 20.08 -23.81 18.51
C LYS A 59 18.86 -22.90 18.40
N ARG A 60 18.80 -22.04 17.38
CA ARG A 60 17.74 -21.05 17.18
C ARG A 60 17.57 -20.75 15.69
N ILE A 61 16.32 -20.66 15.25
CA ILE A 61 15.94 -20.16 13.94
C ILE A 61 15.49 -18.70 14.10
N VAL A 62 16.00 -17.82 13.25
CA VAL A 62 15.56 -16.43 13.18
C VAL A 62 14.89 -16.22 11.84
N PHE A 63 13.56 -16.14 11.87
CA PHE A 63 12.73 -15.89 10.70
C PHE A 63 12.60 -14.40 10.41
N LEU A 64 12.23 -14.07 9.16
CA LEU A 64 11.92 -12.71 8.75
C LEU A 64 10.63 -12.23 9.44
N LYS A 65 10.62 -10.96 9.86
CA LYS A 65 9.42 -10.29 10.37
C LYS A 65 8.95 -9.22 9.39
N MET A 66 7.66 -9.23 9.07
CA MET A 66 7.00 -8.18 8.30
C MET A 66 5.99 -7.46 9.17
N GLU A 67 5.90 -6.14 9.01
CA GLU A 67 4.91 -5.29 9.67
C GLU A 67 3.81 -4.92 8.68
N TYR A 68 2.56 -5.01 9.12
CA TYR A 68 1.38 -4.57 8.39
C TYR A 68 0.77 -3.38 9.11
N LEU A 69 0.55 -2.29 8.39
CA LEU A 69 -0.09 -1.07 8.89
C LEU A 69 -1.47 -0.94 8.29
N LEU A 70 -2.49 -0.83 9.14
CA LEU A 70 -3.84 -0.45 8.76
C LEU A 70 -4.05 1.02 9.12
N PRO A 71 -4.15 1.92 8.13
CA PRO A 71 -4.37 3.33 8.39
C PRO A 71 -5.82 3.59 8.80
N VAL A 72 -6.04 4.67 9.54
CA VAL A 72 -7.37 5.11 9.97
C VAL A 72 -7.79 6.34 9.15
N GLU A 73 -9.03 6.34 8.70
CA GLU A 73 -9.64 7.52 8.08
C GLU A 73 -9.96 8.54 9.17
N ILE A 74 -9.19 9.62 9.22
CA ILE A 74 -9.40 10.76 10.12
C ILE A 74 -9.93 11.91 9.27
N TYR A 75 -10.75 12.79 9.86
CA TYR A 75 -11.17 14.02 9.20
C TYR A 75 -9.96 14.93 8.94
N SER A 76 -9.81 15.41 7.69
CA SER A 76 -8.86 16.47 7.34
C SER A 76 -9.60 17.77 7.06
N PRO A 77 -9.16 18.91 7.62
CA PRO A 77 -9.62 20.22 7.17
C PRO A 77 -9.01 20.61 5.81
N VAL A 78 -7.97 19.92 5.33
CA VAL A 78 -7.27 20.24 4.08
C VAL A 78 -8.00 19.58 2.90
N LYS A 79 -8.56 20.41 2.02
CA LYS A 79 -9.28 19.96 0.81
C LYS A 79 -8.32 19.22 -0.13
N GLY A 80 -8.66 17.97 -0.47
CA GLY A 80 -7.88 17.12 -1.37
C GLY A 80 -6.79 16.26 -0.71
N GLU A 81 -6.55 16.42 0.59
CA GLU A 81 -5.60 15.59 1.34
C GLU A 81 -6.35 14.60 2.24
N ARG A 82 -6.31 13.31 1.88
CA ARG A 82 -6.79 12.26 2.79
C ARG A 82 -5.72 12.01 3.86
N PRO A 83 -6.04 12.08 5.18
CA PRO A 83 -5.08 11.81 6.25
C PRO A 83 -4.54 10.38 6.26
N ILE A 84 -5.18 9.48 5.51
CA ILE A 84 -4.71 8.12 5.28
C ILE A 84 -3.32 8.11 4.61
N TRP A 85 -3.03 9.10 3.75
CA TRP A 85 -1.82 9.15 2.94
C TRP A 85 -0.57 9.39 3.76
N SER A 86 -0.61 10.33 4.70
CA SER A 86 0.53 10.58 5.59
C SER A 86 0.86 9.36 6.45
N GLN A 87 -0.15 8.59 6.86
CA GLN A 87 0.03 7.36 7.64
C GLN A 87 0.68 6.23 6.84
N VAL A 88 0.42 6.12 5.54
CA VAL A 88 1.01 5.06 4.70
C VAL A 88 2.31 5.46 4.02
N ARG A 89 2.68 6.75 4.02
CA ARG A 89 3.98 7.21 3.47
C ARG A 89 5.18 6.58 4.16
N ILE A 90 5.05 6.20 5.43
CA ILE A 90 6.09 5.49 6.20
C ILE A 90 6.22 4.00 5.85
N CYS A 91 5.30 3.45 5.06
CA CYS A 91 5.36 2.04 4.62
C CYS A 91 6.31 1.91 3.43
N ASP A 92 6.97 0.76 3.28
CA ASP A 92 7.84 0.49 2.13
C ASP A 92 7.00 0.13 0.89
N GLU A 93 5.88 -0.58 1.11
CA GLU A 93 5.02 -1.14 0.07
C GLU A 93 3.54 -0.97 0.40
N LEU A 94 2.68 -1.10 -0.60
CA LEU A 94 1.23 -0.98 -0.45
C LEU A 94 0.52 -2.30 -0.82
N ILE A 95 -0.48 -2.66 -0.04
CA ILE A 95 -1.44 -3.72 -0.36
C ILE A 95 -2.78 -3.03 -0.61
N HIS A 96 -3.22 -3.03 -1.86
CA HIS A 96 -4.47 -2.38 -2.24
C HIS A 96 -5.57 -3.43 -2.32
N VAL A 97 -6.47 -3.41 -1.33
CA VAL A 97 -7.64 -4.28 -1.25
C VAL A 97 -8.79 -3.67 -2.04
N ILE A 98 -9.30 -4.41 -3.01
CA ILE A 98 -10.35 -3.98 -3.93
C ILE A 98 -11.56 -4.91 -3.77
N ARG A 99 -12.76 -4.32 -3.70
CA ARG A 99 -14.01 -5.06 -3.64
C ARG A 99 -14.32 -5.69 -5.00
N ASN A 100 -14.57 -7.00 -5.02
CA ASN A 100 -15.05 -7.73 -6.18
C ASN A 100 -16.20 -8.69 -5.79
N PHE A 101 -17.08 -8.23 -4.92
CA PHE A 101 -18.30 -8.91 -4.49
C PHE A 101 -19.47 -7.92 -4.41
N GLU A 102 -20.70 -8.42 -4.53
CA GLU A 102 -21.92 -7.62 -4.39
C GLU A 102 -22.10 -7.13 -2.95
N LEU A 103 -22.46 -5.86 -2.80
CA LEU A 103 -22.73 -5.28 -1.48
C LEU A 103 -24.09 -4.62 -1.47
N ALA A 104 -25.03 -5.19 -0.72
CA ALA A 104 -26.38 -4.64 -0.55
C ALA A 104 -27.12 -4.37 -1.88
N GLY A 105 -26.98 -5.24 -2.89
CA GLY A 105 -27.57 -5.07 -4.21
C GLY A 105 -26.72 -4.25 -5.19
N GLU A 106 -25.60 -3.68 -4.75
CA GLU A 106 -24.68 -2.93 -5.61
C GLU A 106 -23.59 -3.85 -6.18
N PRO A 107 -23.52 -4.01 -7.51
CA PRO A 107 -22.49 -4.83 -8.15
C PRO A 107 -21.08 -4.25 -7.87
N PRO A 108 -20.03 -5.08 -7.93
CA PRO A 108 -18.67 -4.61 -7.75
C PRO A 108 -18.21 -3.75 -8.93
N SER A 109 -17.55 -2.64 -8.62
CA SER A 109 -16.91 -1.72 -9.57
C SER A 109 -15.37 -1.80 -9.46
N SER A 110 -14.82 -3.02 -9.44
CA SER A 110 -13.43 -3.27 -9.01
C SER A 110 -12.36 -2.49 -9.79
N GLU A 111 -12.52 -2.34 -11.11
CA GLU A 111 -11.61 -1.56 -11.96
C GLU A 111 -11.71 -0.05 -11.66
N GLU A 112 -12.93 0.48 -11.51
CA GLU A 112 -13.16 1.90 -11.23
C GLU A 112 -12.67 2.26 -9.82
N ASP A 113 -12.90 1.37 -8.85
CA ASP A 113 -12.44 1.51 -7.47
C ASP A 113 -10.91 1.59 -7.39
N PHE A 114 -10.22 0.77 -8.19
CA PHE A 114 -8.77 0.84 -8.34
C PHE A 114 -8.32 2.19 -8.88
N TRP A 115 -8.84 2.59 -10.04
CA TRP A 115 -8.44 3.83 -10.71
C TRP A 115 -8.72 5.07 -9.86
N ARG A 116 -9.85 5.09 -9.15
CA ARG A 116 -10.19 6.18 -8.23
C ARG A 116 -9.12 6.37 -7.15
N LEU A 117 -8.67 5.29 -6.52
CA LEU A 117 -7.63 5.36 -5.49
C LEU A 117 -6.25 5.70 -6.09
N GLU A 118 -5.94 5.20 -7.29
CA GLU A 118 -4.70 5.53 -8.00
C GLU A 118 -4.63 7.02 -8.34
N GLU A 119 -5.71 7.58 -8.88
CA GLU A 119 -5.84 9.02 -9.18
C GLU A 119 -5.67 9.88 -7.91
N GLU A 120 -6.26 9.46 -6.78
CA GLU A 120 -6.08 10.16 -5.52
C GLU A 120 -4.62 10.14 -5.02
N MET A 121 -3.89 9.03 -5.21
CA MET A 121 -2.47 8.94 -4.88
C MET A 121 -1.62 9.83 -5.79
N ILE A 122 -1.91 9.85 -7.10
CA ILE A 122 -1.26 10.72 -8.08
C ILE A 122 -1.46 12.18 -7.71
N LEU A 123 -2.69 12.59 -7.41
CA LEU A 123 -3.00 13.95 -6.98
C LEU A 123 -2.28 14.32 -5.67
N SER A 124 -2.20 13.39 -4.71
CA SER A 124 -1.47 13.62 -3.46
C SER A 124 0.01 13.86 -3.70
N ASP A 125 0.66 13.06 -4.55
CA ASP A 125 2.07 13.23 -4.89
C ASP A 125 2.30 14.49 -5.72
N LEU A 126 1.39 14.85 -6.63
CA LEU A 126 1.46 16.09 -7.41
C LEU A 126 1.47 17.32 -6.50
N LEU A 127 0.59 17.37 -5.50
CA LEU A 127 0.56 18.46 -4.52
C LEU A 127 1.88 18.58 -3.74
N VAL A 128 2.53 17.45 -3.42
CA VAL A 128 3.84 17.44 -2.74
C VAL A 128 4.92 18.02 -3.66
N VAL A 129 4.96 17.59 -4.91
CA VAL A 129 5.92 18.06 -5.92
C VAL A 129 5.74 19.56 -6.17
N GLU A 130 4.51 20.03 -6.35
CA GLU A 130 4.21 21.44 -6.61
C GLU A 130 4.63 22.35 -5.46
N LYS A 131 4.25 22.00 -4.22
CA LYS A 131 4.66 22.75 -3.02
C LYS A 131 6.18 22.84 -2.90
N ARG A 132 6.91 21.76 -3.22
CA ARG A 132 8.38 21.78 -3.20
C ARG A 132 8.96 22.67 -4.29
N LEU A 133 8.46 22.55 -5.52
CA LEU A 133 8.92 23.37 -6.65
C LEU A 133 8.68 24.87 -6.39
N GLU A 134 7.54 25.25 -5.80
CA GLU A 134 7.27 26.64 -5.41
C GLU A 134 8.27 27.16 -4.37
N LYS A 135 8.57 26.36 -3.34
CA LYS A 135 9.56 26.69 -2.32
C LYS A 135 10.95 26.87 -2.94
N MET A 136 11.37 25.97 -3.83
CA MET A 136 12.65 26.05 -4.53
C MET A 136 12.76 27.28 -5.44
N LYS A 137 11.66 27.69 -6.10
CA LYS A 137 11.63 28.96 -6.87
C LYS A 137 11.90 30.17 -5.97
N SER A 138 11.39 30.16 -4.73
CA SER A 138 11.66 31.20 -3.74
C SER A 138 13.12 31.17 -3.25
N ASP A 139 13.66 29.99 -2.97
CA ASP A 139 15.03 29.81 -2.50
C ASP A 139 16.08 30.19 -3.57
N ARG A 140 15.82 29.87 -4.85
CA ARG A 140 16.65 30.31 -5.99
C ARG A 140 16.72 31.82 -6.13
N LYS A 141 15.61 32.53 -5.91
CA LYS A 141 15.59 34.01 -5.94
C LYS A 141 16.44 34.64 -4.84
N LYS A 142 16.68 33.92 -3.73
CA LYS A 142 17.50 34.36 -2.60
C LYS A 142 18.99 34.01 -2.74
N GLY A 143 19.43 33.54 -3.91
CA GLY A 143 20.85 33.32 -4.22
C GLY A 143 21.45 32.01 -3.72
N LYS A 144 20.64 31.08 -3.19
CA LYS A 144 21.11 29.72 -2.88
C LYS A 144 21.22 28.91 -4.18
N LYS A 145 22.37 29.00 -4.84
CA LYS A 145 22.75 28.17 -6.00
C LYS A 145 23.68 27.07 -5.55
N GLU A 146 23.09 25.99 -5.05
CA GLU A 146 23.81 24.73 -4.84
C GLU A 146 23.48 23.81 -6.02
N ARG A 147 24.50 23.14 -6.58
CA ARG A 147 24.37 22.21 -7.71
C ARG A 147 23.29 21.14 -7.45
N ASP A 148 23.19 20.70 -6.20
CA ASP A 148 22.22 19.69 -5.75
C ASP A 148 20.77 20.18 -5.85
N LEU A 149 20.52 21.48 -5.64
CA LEU A 149 19.19 22.08 -5.80
C LEU A 149 18.75 22.15 -7.27
N GLU A 150 19.70 22.27 -8.21
CA GLU A 150 19.36 22.28 -9.64
C GLU A 150 18.99 20.87 -10.12
N MET A 151 19.74 19.86 -9.70
CA MET A 151 19.44 18.45 -9.98
C MET A 151 18.09 18.03 -9.37
N GLU A 152 17.83 18.36 -8.11
CA GLU A 152 16.54 18.09 -7.47
C GLU A 152 15.38 18.75 -8.23
N PHE A 153 15.57 19.99 -8.70
CA PHE A 153 14.54 20.73 -9.45
C PHE A 153 14.20 20.04 -10.78
N GLU A 154 15.20 19.59 -11.53
CA GLU A 154 14.99 18.86 -12.79
C GLU A 154 14.26 17.55 -12.57
N LEU A 155 14.66 16.77 -11.55
CA LEU A 155 14.01 15.51 -11.19
C LEU A 155 12.55 15.73 -10.80
N LEU A 156 12.25 16.73 -9.97
CA LEU A 156 10.89 17.06 -9.57
C LEU A 156 10.04 17.56 -10.74
N HIS A 157 10.63 18.29 -11.70
CA HIS A 157 9.92 18.70 -12.90
C HIS A 157 9.55 17.50 -13.79
N ARG A 158 10.42 16.49 -13.88
CA ARG A 158 10.10 15.23 -14.55
C ARG A 158 8.99 14.46 -13.83
N CYS A 159 9.08 14.34 -12.50
CA CYS A 159 8.01 13.72 -11.70
C CYS A 159 6.67 14.42 -11.91
N LYS A 160 6.67 15.77 -11.91
CA LYS A 160 5.48 16.58 -12.16
C LYS A 160 4.83 16.23 -13.50
N GLY A 161 5.60 16.21 -14.59
CA GLY A 161 5.07 15.89 -15.92
C GLY A 161 4.43 14.49 -16.00
N ILE A 162 5.07 13.49 -15.40
CA ILE A 162 4.53 12.11 -15.33
C ILE A 162 3.20 12.07 -14.56
N LEU A 163 3.14 12.75 -13.42
CA LEU A 163 1.94 12.79 -12.57
C LEU A 163 0.79 13.58 -13.23
N GLU A 164 1.08 14.67 -13.96
CA GLU A 164 0.08 15.46 -14.71
C GLU A 164 -0.57 14.65 -15.85
N GLU A 165 0.15 13.69 -16.41
CA GLU A 165 -0.39 12.74 -17.40
C GLU A 165 -1.22 11.61 -16.79
N GLY A 166 -1.40 11.60 -15.45
CA GLY A 166 -2.15 10.57 -14.74
C GLY A 166 -1.40 9.24 -14.64
N ARG A 167 -0.06 9.26 -14.71
CA ARG A 167 0.77 8.05 -14.62
C ARG A 167 1.47 7.96 -13.27
N PRO A 168 1.53 6.78 -12.63
CA PRO A 168 2.20 6.65 -11.36
C PRO A 168 3.72 6.52 -11.52
N LEU A 169 4.48 7.04 -10.55
CA LEU A 169 5.96 7.06 -10.61
C LEU A 169 6.60 5.66 -10.59
N ARG A 170 5.90 4.64 -10.09
CA ARG A 170 6.32 3.22 -10.09
C ARG A 170 6.67 2.68 -11.48
N GLU A 171 6.11 3.28 -12.54
CA GLU A 171 6.39 2.89 -13.94
C GLU A 171 7.75 3.40 -14.44
N TYR A 172 8.44 4.26 -13.68
CA TYR A 172 9.71 4.90 -14.02
C TYR A 172 10.78 4.57 -12.97
N PRO A 173 11.23 3.30 -12.89
CA PRO A 173 12.17 2.83 -11.88
C PRO A 173 13.48 3.62 -11.86
N GLU A 174 13.97 4.05 -13.03
CA GLU A 174 15.17 4.87 -13.17
C GLU A 174 15.03 6.22 -12.47
N LEU A 175 13.84 6.83 -12.54
CA LEU A 175 13.59 8.12 -11.90
C LEU A 175 13.50 7.97 -10.37
N ILE A 176 12.70 7.01 -9.89
CA ILE A 176 12.48 6.82 -8.44
C ILE A 176 13.71 6.25 -7.70
N SER A 177 14.68 5.69 -8.44
CA SER A 177 15.93 5.20 -7.86
C SER A 177 16.88 6.30 -7.39
N GLU A 178 16.66 7.54 -7.85
CA GLU A 178 17.49 8.69 -7.54
C GLU A 178 17.49 9.01 -6.03
N PRO A 179 18.65 9.10 -5.36
CA PRO A 179 18.74 9.34 -3.92
C PRO A 179 18.01 10.60 -3.44
N MET A 180 17.99 11.65 -4.27
CA MET A 180 17.33 12.93 -3.98
C MET A 180 15.81 12.78 -3.84
N LEU A 181 15.20 11.79 -4.50
CA LEU A 181 13.75 11.57 -4.46
C LEU A 181 13.30 10.70 -3.29
N LYS A 182 14.22 9.96 -2.65
CA LYS A 182 13.88 9.04 -1.54
C LYS A 182 13.20 9.75 -0.36
N GLY A 183 13.60 10.99 -0.08
CA GLY A 183 13.04 11.78 1.04
C GLY A 183 11.58 12.20 0.86
N PHE A 184 11.04 12.17 -0.36
CA PHE A 184 9.66 12.56 -0.64
C PHE A 184 8.65 11.48 -0.28
N THR A 185 9.07 10.21 -0.22
CA THR A 185 8.20 9.08 0.11
C THR A 185 6.91 9.06 -0.74
N PHE A 186 7.05 9.26 -2.05
CA PHE A 186 5.92 9.27 -3.00
C PHE A 186 5.10 7.98 -2.89
N LEU A 187 3.78 8.10 -2.86
CA LEU A 187 2.86 6.95 -2.79
C LEU A 187 2.90 6.14 -4.08
N THR A 188 2.87 6.86 -5.20
CA THR A 188 2.85 6.30 -6.56
C THR A 188 4.16 5.65 -6.96
N ALA A 189 5.25 5.88 -6.21
CA ALA A 189 6.55 5.22 -6.41
C ALA A 189 6.68 3.89 -5.66
N LYS A 190 5.89 3.66 -4.61
CA LYS A 190 5.99 2.45 -3.76
C LYS A 190 5.54 1.22 -4.54
N PRO A 191 6.19 0.05 -4.43
CA PRO A 191 5.64 -1.20 -4.94
C PRO A 191 4.24 -1.47 -4.39
N MET A 192 3.39 -2.13 -5.18
CA MET A 192 2.00 -2.40 -4.79
C MET A 192 1.55 -3.80 -5.20
N LEU A 193 0.87 -4.47 -4.29
CA LEU A 193 0.13 -5.71 -4.53
C LEU A 193 -1.36 -5.39 -4.58
N LEU A 194 -2.05 -5.80 -5.65
CA LEU A 194 -3.50 -5.70 -5.74
C LEU A 194 -4.11 -6.97 -5.17
N VAL A 195 -4.94 -6.82 -4.14
CA VAL A 195 -5.68 -7.91 -3.53
C VAL A 195 -7.15 -7.76 -3.90
N ILE A 196 -7.62 -8.63 -4.78
CA ILE A 196 -8.99 -8.62 -5.27
C ILE A 196 -9.81 -9.50 -4.34
N ASN A 197 -10.66 -8.88 -3.55
CA ASN A 197 -11.50 -9.58 -2.59
C ASN A 197 -12.80 -10.01 -3.27
N ASN A 198 -12.90 -11.29 -3.61
CA ASN A 198 -14.01 -11.91 -4.32
C ASN A 198 -15.09 -12.42 -3.37
N GLU A 199 -16.22 -12.79 -3.96
CA GLU A 199 -17.25 -13.61 -3.32
C GLU A 199 -16.75 -15.06 -3.11
N GLU A 200 -17.41 -15.82 -2.22
CA GLU A 200 -16.91 -17.11 -1.72
C GLU A 200 -16.75 -18.18 -2.83
N ASP A 201 -17.60 -18.12 -3.84
CA ASP A 201 -17.63 -19.08 -4.95
C ASP A 201 -16.75 -18.66 -6.14
N ASP A 202 -16.14 -17.47 -6.09
CA ASP A 202 -15.35 -16.92 -7.19
C ASP A 202 -13.86 -16.79 -6.83
N ILE A 203 -13.00 -17.47 -7.57
CA ILE A 203 -11.54 -17.39 -7.44
C ILE A 203 -10.88 -16.70 -8.65
N GLU A 204 -11.66 -16.34 -9.66
CA GLU A 204 -11.15 -15.75 -10.88
C GLU A 204 -10.83 -14.26 -10.67
N LEU A 205 -9.92 -13.75 -11.50
CA LEU A 205 -9.64 -12.32 -11.53
C LEU A 205 -10.69 -11.63 -12.42
N PRO A 206 -11.23 -10.48 -12.01
CA PRO A 206 -12.13 -9.71 -12.86
C PRO A 206 -11.43 -9.27 -14.14
N ALA A 207 -12.18 -9.27 -15.25
CA ALA A 207 -11.70 -8.80 -16.53
C ALA A 207 -11.64 -7.27 -16.55
N TRP A 208 -10.47 -6.69 -16.31
CA TRP A 208 -10.24 -5.24 -16.40
C TRP A 208 -9.84 -4.83 -17.82
N LYS A 209 -10.43 -3.75 -18.33
CA LYS A 209 -10.12 -3.21 -19.66
C LYS A 209 -8.76 -2.54 -19.68
N ARG A 210 -8.42 -1.82 -18.61
CA ARG A 210 -7.17 -1.07 -18.40
C ARG A 210 -6.44 -1.67 -17.22
N ARG A 211 -5.98 -2.91 -17.36
CA ARG A 211 -5.17 -3.55 -16.33
C ARG A 211 -3.76 -2.94 -16.28
N PRO A 212 -3.28 -2.49 -15.11
CA PRO A 212 -1.90 -2.02 -14.97
C PRO A 212 -0.93 -3.20 -15.13
N ALA A 213 -0.07 -3.14 -16.16
CA ALA A 213 0.81 -4.25 -16.53
C ALA A 213 1.90 -4.56 -15.49
N SER A 214 2.29 -3.55 -14.69
CA SER A 214 3.35 -3.65 -13.68
C SER A 214 2.87 -4.21 -12.34
N LEU A 215 1.56 -4.37 -12.13
CA LEU A 215 1.00 -4.77 -10.84
C LEU A 215 0.54 -6.23 -10.83
N ARG A 216 0.94 -6.93 -9.77
CA ARG A 216 0.46 -8.28 -9.49
C ARG A 216 -0.93 -8.19 -8.85
N MET A 217 -1.86 -8.98 -9.36
CA MET A 217 -3.18 -9.19 -8.78
C MET A 217 -3.23 -10.55 -8.10
N LEU A 218 -3.78 -10.58 -6.90
CA LEU A 218 -4.01 -11.78 -6.09
C LEU A 218 -5.51 -11.84 -5.76
N PRO A 219 -6.25 -12.83 -6.27
CA PRO A 219 -7.61 -13.07 -5.82
C PRO A 219 -7.58 -13.65 -4.40
N ILE A 220 -8.47 -13.18 -3.54
CA ILE A 220 -8.70 -13.71 -2.19
C ILE A 220 -10.19 -13.72 -1.90
N ARG A 221 -10.63 -14.63 -1.03
CA ARG A 221 -12.00 -14.68 -0.52
C ARG A 221 -11.96 -14.34 0.96
N GLY A 222 -11.84 -13.05 1.26
CA GLY A 222 -11.49 -12.57 2.60
C GLY A 222 -12.47 -13.04 3.68
N ARG A 223 -13.74 -13.25 3.34
CA ARG A 223 -14.75 -13.80 4.24
C ARG A 223 -14.53 -15.29 4.51
N LEU A 224 -14.42 -16.10 3.46
CA LEU A 224 -14.16 -17.53 3.56
C LEU A 224 -12.86 -17.82 4.33
N GLU A 225 -11.77 -17.10 4.04
CA GLU A 225 -10.49 -17.26 4.75
C GLU A 225 -10.62 -16.96 6.25
N MET A 226 -11.43 -15.94 6.60
CA MET A 226 -11.70 -15.61 7.99
C MET A 226 -12.50 -16.72 8.69
N GLU A 227 -13.49 -17.31 8.00
CA GLU A 227 -14.28 -18.44 8.50
C GLU A 227 -13.42 -19.70 8.68
N LEU A 228 -12.54 -20.02 7.72
CA LEU A 228 -11.60 -21.14 7.79
C LEU A 228 -10.59 -20.96 8.92
N SER A 229 -10.07 -19.76 9.14
CA SER A 229 -9.21 -19.48 10.29
C SER A 229 -9.96 -19.62 11.64
N GLY A 230 -11.30 -19.60 11.58
CA GLY A 230 -12.27 -19.88 12.62
C GLY A 230 -12.31 -21.34 13.06
N MET A 231 -12.07 -22.24 12.11
CA MET A 231 -12.11 -23.67 12.32
C MET A 231 -10.78 -24.09 12.93
N GLU A 232 -10.82 -24.75 14.10
CA GLU A 232 -9.63 -25.43 14.61
C GLU A 232 -9.17 -26.44 13.55
N GLU A 233 -7.86 -26.50 13.30
CA GLU A 233 -7.27 -27.60 12.52
C GLU A 233 -7.72 -28.89 13.21
N SER A 234 -8.65 -29.60 12.59
CA SER A 234 -9.10 -30.89 13.11
C SER A 234 -7.88 -31.81 13.09
N GLU A 235 -7.53 -32.31 14.26
CA GLU A 235 -6.47 -33.32 14.47
C GLU A 235 -6.59 -34.52 13.51
#